data_AF-A0A1P8JSB5-F1
#
_entry.id   AF-A0A1P8JSB5-F1
#
_cell.length_a   1.000
_cell.length_b   1.000
_cell.length_c   1.000
_cell.angle_alpha   90.00
_cell.angle_beta   90.00
_cell.angle_gamma   90.00
#
_symmetry.space_group_name_H-M   'P 1'
#
loop_
_entity.id
_entity.type
_entity.pdbx_description
1 polymer ?
#
loop_
_entity_poly.entity_id
_entity_poly.type
_entity_poly.pdbx_seq_one_letter_code
_entity_poly.pdbx_strand_id
1 'polypeptide(L)'
;MSLLRTLGVAIDVASRKRDAASQALGQAQQRQIAAQNQLTQLETYANETEARWASQAQVCALPELMRHHYQFMERLNQAVQMQKQILAEQTHWVEVARKGLLDADIRVATLRQVLTNKQKEADRLHNRREQKQMDEFAALRFGKSIDRQFGEGI
;
A
#
# COMPACT_ATOMS: atom_id res chain seq x y z
N MET A 1 -12.67 4.33 -28.19
CA MET A 1 -13.03 3.02 -27.59
C MET A 1 -11.80 2.24 -27.12
N SER A 2 -10.82 1.91 -27.97
CA SER A 2 -9.64 1.08 -27.59
C SER A 2 -8.82 1.65 -26.41
N LEU A 3 -8.50 2.95 -26.40
CA LEU A 3 -7.68 3.58 -25.35
C LEU A 3 -8.32 3.55 -23.95
N LEU A 4 -9.63 3.76 -23.85
CA LEU A 4 -10.34 3.70 -22.56
C LEU A 4 -10.32 2.28 -21.99
N ARG A 5 -10.43 1.27 -22.86
CA ARG A 5 -10.32 -0.14 -22.47
C ARG A 5 -8.91 -0.47 -21.99
N THR A 6 -7.87 -0.01 -22.68
CA THR A 6 -6.47 -0.22 -22.26
C THR A 6 -6.16 0.47 -20.94
N LEU A 7 -6.72 1.66 -20.69
CA LEU A 7 -6.59 2.36 -19.40
C LEU A 7 -7.30 1.60 -18.27
N GLY A 8 -8.47 1.03 -18.53
CA GLY A 8 -9.16 0.14 -17.58
C GLY A 8 -8.30 -1.04 -17.19
N VAL A 9 -7.74 -1.77 -18.16
CA VAL A 9 -6.82 -2.89 -17.90
C VAL A 9 -5.58 -2.44 -17.12
N ALA A 10 -5.02 -1.28 -17.44
CA ALA A 10 -3.86 -0.74 -16.71
C ALA A 10 -4.20 -0.42 -15.24
N ILE A 11 -5.42 0.08 -14.97
CA ILE A 11 -5.92 0.32 -13.60
C ILE A 11 -6.10 -1.00 -12.86
N ASP A 12 -6.62 -2.04 -13.51
CA ASP A 12 -6.79 -3.36 -12.89
C ASP A 12 -5.44 -3.95 -12.49
N VAL A 13 -4.45 -3.90 -13.39
CA VAL A 13 -3.09 -4.36 -13.12
C VAL A 13 -2.44 -3.55 -11.98
N ALA A 14 -2.60 -2.22 -12.00
CA ALA A 14 -2.08 -1.36 -10.93
C ALA A 14 -2.76 -1.63 -9.58
N SER A 15 -4.06 -1.90 -9.58
CA SER A 15 -4.84 -2.21 -8.37
C SER A 15 -4.37 -3.53 -7.76
N ARG A 16 -4.16 -4.58 -8.58
CA ARG A 16 -3.60 -5.85 -8.12
C ARG A 16 -2.20 -5.67 -7.51
N LYS A 17 -1.36 -4.81 -8.10
CA LYS A 17 -0.03 -4.49 -7.53
C LYS A 17 -0.14 -3.79 -6.18
N ARG A 18 -1.07 -2.84 -6.02
CA ARG A 18 -1.35 -2.20 -4.73
C ARG A 18 -1.81 -3.23 -3.70
N ASP A 19 -2.70 -4.13 -4.06
CA ASP A 19 -3.20 -5.17 -3.14
C ASP A 19 -2.06 -6.10 -2.70
N ALA A 20 -1.18 -6.49 -3.62
CA ALA A 20 0.03 -7.25 -3.28
C ALA A 20 0.99 -6.46 -2.36
N ALA A 21 1.18 -5.15 -2.60
CA ALA A 21 1.98 -4.29 -1.72
C ALA A 21 1.37 -4.14 -0.32
N SER A 22 0.05 -4.09 -0.22
CA SER A 22 -0.67 -4.07 1.05
C SER A 22 -0.48 -5.37 1.83
N GLN A 23 -0.56 -6.53 1.15
CA GLN A 23 -0.25 -7.82 1.76
C GLN A 23 1.21 -7.90 2.23
N ALA A 24 2.15 -7.41 1.42
CA ALA A 24 3.57 -7.37 1.79
C ALA A 24 3.82 -6.51 3.04
N LEU A 25 3.16 -5.35 3.15
CA LEU A 25 3.21 -4.52 4.36
C LEU A 25 2.68 -5.27 5.59
N GLY A 26 1.53 -5.93 5.46
CA GLY A 26 0.98 -6.74 6.55
C GLY A 26 1.93 -7.84 7.02
N GLN A 27 2.57 -8.55 6.09
CA GLN A 27 3.56 -9.59 6.42
C GLN A 27 4.81 -8.99 7.10
N ALA A 28 5.30 -7.84 6.63
CA ALA A 28 6.44 -7.17 7.24
C ALA A 28 6.13 -6.74 8.68
N GLN A 29 4.93 -6.19 8.91
CA GLN A 29 4.47 -5.80 10.26
C GLN A 29 4.36 -7.01 11.19
N GLN A 30 3.81 -8.13 10.71
CA GLN A 30 3.76 -9.36 11.49
C GLN A 30 5.16 -9.87 11.89
N ARG A 31 6.13 -9.81 10.98
CA ARG A 31 7.53 -10.18 11.28
C ARG A 31 8.16 -9.24 12.29
N GLN A 32 7.91 -7.93 12.19
CA GLN A 32 8.38 -6.95 13.18
C GLN A 32 7.80 -7.24 14.57
N ILE A 33 6.49 -7.50 14.67
CA ILE A 33 5.84 -7.85 15.93
C ILE A 33 6.42 -9.14 16.52
N ALA A 34 6.62 -10.17 15.70
CA ALA A 34 7.25 -11.42 16.14
C ALA A 34 8.67 -11.19 16.67
N ALA A 35 9.47 -10.37 15.97
CA ALA A 35 10.82 -10.02 16.40
C ALA A 35 10.83 -9.23 17.73
N GLN A 36 9.87 -8.32 17.91
CA GLN A 36 9.70 -7.57 19.16
C GLN A 36 9.30 -8.48 20.32
N ASN A 37 8.36 -9.40 20.11
CA ASN A 37 7.94 -10.35 21.13
C ASN A 37 9.09 -11.25 21.57
N GLN A 38 9.90 -11.74 20.61
CA GLN A 38 11.07 -12.55 20.91
C GLN A 38 12.10 -11.78 21.74
N LEU A 39 12.31 -10.49 21.42
CA LEU A 39 13.21 -9.64 22.21
C LEU A 39 12.70 -9.48 23.65
N THR A 40 11.42 -9.17 23.83
CA THR A 40 10.81 -9.04 25.15
C THR A 40 10.93 -10.32 25.96
N GLN A 41 10.75 -11.49 25.34
CA GLN A 41 10.96 -12.79 26.00
C GLN A 41 12.40 -12.98 26.48
N LEU A 42 13.40 -12.66 25.64
CA LEU A 42 14.80 -12.77 26.02
C LEU A 42 15.16 -11.82 27.16
N GLU A 43 14.70 -10.57 27.11
CA GLU A 43 14.95 -9.57 28.16
C GLU A 43 14.26 -9.95 29.48
N THR A 44 13.03 -10.48 29.42
CA THR A 44 12.31 -10.98 30.59
C THR A 44 13.05 -12.15 31.23
N TYR A 45 13.46 -13.12 30.41
CA TYR A 45 14.18 -14.29 30.86
C TYR A 45 15.56 -13.96 31.45
N ALA A 46 16.26 -12.96 30.91
CA ALA A 46 17.51 -12.44 31.47
C ALA A 46 17.29 -11.87 32.88
N ASN A 47 16.29 -10.99 33.04
CA ASN A 47 15.96 -10.38 34.33
C ASN A 47 15.56 -11.41 35.40
N GLU A 48 14.73 -12.38 35.02
CA GLU A 48 14.31 -13.47 35.93
C GLU A 48 15.50 -14.35 36.36
N THR A 49 16.45 -14.57 35.45
CA THR A 49 17.63 -15.39 35.73
C THR A 49 18.61 -14.65 36.64
N GLU A 50 18.84 -13.36 36.41
CA GLU A 50 19.65 -12.52 37.31
C GLU A 50 19.03 -12.41 38.71
N ALA A 51 17.72 -12.19 38.81
CA ALA A 51 17.03 -12.08 40.11
C ALA A 51 17.10 -13.38 40.92
N ARG A 52 16.91 -14.54 40.27
CA ARG A 52 17.09 -15.85 40.91
C ARG A 52 18.53 -16.09 41.31
N TRP A 53 19.49 -15.70 40.48
CA TRP A 53 20.91 -15.83 40.80
C TRP A 53 21.31 -14.98 42.01
N ALA A 54 20.87 -13.72 42.06
CA ALA A 54 21.17 -12.81 43.18
C ALA A 54 20.69 -13.36 44.54
N SER A 55 19.55 -14.06 44.57
CA SER A 55 19.04 -14.69 45.80
C SER A 55 19.77 -16.00 46.17
N GLN A 56 20.16 -16.83 45.19
CA GLN A 56 20.89 -18.08 45.45
C GLN A 56 22.37 -17.87 45.77
N ALA A 57 23.01 -16.87 45.15
CA ALA A 57 24.43 -16.58 45.34
C ALA A 57 24.77 -16.14 46.78
N GLN A 58 23.80 -15.56 47.50
CA GLN A 58 23.95 -15.19 48.90
C GLN A 58 24.06 -16.40 49.85
N VAL A 59 23.63 -17.59 49.42
CA VAL A 59 23.48 -18.74 50.33
C VAL A 59 24.66 -19.72 50.26
N CYS A 60 25.18 -20.11 49.08
CA CYS A 60 26.33 -21.03 48.95
C CYS A 60 26.77 -21.22 47.47
N ALA A 61 27.30 -20.21 46.78
CA ALA A 61 27.74 -20.38 45.38
C ALA A 61 29.12 -21.04 45.27
N LEU A 62 29.18 -22.25 44.69
CA LEU A 62 30.43 -22.90 44.27
C LEU A 62 31.08 -22.12 43.11
N PRO A 63 32.42 -21.95 43.08
CA PRO A 63 33.12 -21.19 42.03
C PRO A 63 32.83 -21.66 40.60
N GLU A 64 32.66 -22.96 40.40
CA GLU A 64 32.36 -23.54 39.08
C GLU A 64 30.95 -23.16 38.59
N LEU A 65 29.97 -23.10 39.49
CA LEU A 65 28.61 -22.66 39.19
C LEU A 65 28.59 -21.18 38.80
N MET A 66 29.41 -20.34 39.45
CA MET A 66 29.56 -18.93 39.08
C MET A 66 30.08 -18.78 37.65
N ARG A 67 31.11 -19.56 37.28
CA ARG A 67 31.68 -19.52 35.92
C ARG A 67 30.64 -19.88 34.86
N HIS A 68 29.85 -20.93 35.09
CA HIS A 68 28.79 -21.33 34.16
C HIS A 68 27.69 -20.27 34.04
N HIS A 69 27.29 -19.65 35.15
CA HIS A 69 26.33 -18.56 35.14
C HIS A 69 26.79 -17.37 34.28
N TYR A 70 28.03 -16.89 34.48
CA TYR A 70 28.56 -15.78 33.68
C TYR A 70 28.65 -16.12 32.19
N GLN A 71 29.11 -17.33 31.84
CA GLN A 71 29.16 -17.79 30.45
C GLN A 71 27.77 -17.86 29.80
N PHE A 72 26.76 -18.29 30.56
CA PHE A 72 25.39 -18.31 30.09
C PHE A 72 24.84 -16.91 29.87
N MET A 73 25.04 -16.01 30.83
CA MET A 73 24.61 -14.62 30.73
C MET A 73 25.28 -13.87 29.56
N GLU A 74 26.56 -14.16 29.30
CA GLU A 74 27.27 -13.62 28.14
C GLU A 74 26.59 -14.06 26.83
N ARG A 75 26.27 -15.35 26.69
CA ARG A 75 25.56 -15.88 25.50
C ARG A 75 24.16 -15.30 25.37
N LEU A 76 23.44 -15.13 26.49
CA LEU A 76 22.10 -14.53 26.49
C LEU A 76 22.16 -13.07 26.05
N ASN A 77 23.13 -12.31 26.54
CA ASN A 77 23.37 -10.94 26.10
C ASN A 77 23.70 -10.87 24.60
N GLN A 78 24.55 -11.78 24.10
CA GLN A 78 24.82 -11.86 22.66
C GLN A 78 23.54 -12.13 21.86
N ALA A 79 22.69 -13.07 22.29
CA ALA A 79 21.41 -13.36 21.65
C ALA A 79 20.46 -12.15 21.66
N VAL A 80 20.39 -11.39 22.76
CA VAL A 80 19.62 -10.14 22.84
C VAL A 80 20.13 -9.11 21.83
N GLN A 81 21.45 -8.94 21.69
CA GLN A 81 22.01 -8.00 20.71
C GLN A 81 21.71 -8.41 19.28
N MET A 82 21.83 -9.70 18.96
CA MET A 82 21.43 -10.24 17.65
C MET A 82 19.94 -9.99 17.38
N GLN A 83 19.09 -10.23 18.38
CA GLN A 83 17.65 -10.01 18.25
C GLN A 83 17.29 -8.52 18.06
N LYS A 84 18.03 -7.60 18.69
CA LYS A 84 17.90 -6.15 18.46
C LYS A 84 18.24 -5.77 17.01
N GLN A 85 19.28 -6.37 16.44
CA GLN A 85 19.63 -6.17 15.03
C GLN A 85 18.52 -6.67 14.10
N ILE A 86 17.98 -7.87 14.36
CA ILE A 86 16.85 -8.42 13.59
C ILE A 86 15.64 -7.48 13.68
N LEU A 87 15.29 -6.99 14.86
CA LEU A 87 14.17 -6.05 15.04
C LEU A 87 14.39 -4.74 14.26
N ALA A 88 15.59 -4.19 14.28
CA ALA A 88 15.94 -3.00 13.49
C ALA A 88 15.78 -3.27 11.99
N GLU A 89 16.22 -4.43 11.51
CA GLU A 89 16.05 -4.84 10.12
C GLU A 89 14.57 -5.00 9.75
N GLN A 90 13.76 -5.68 10.58
CA GLN A 90 12.32 -5.82 10.31
C GLN A 90 11.61 -4.47 10.32
N THR A 91 12.02 -3.55 11.19
CA THR A 91 11.50 -2.17 11.21
C THR A 91 11.84 -1.44 9.90
N HIS A 92 13.05 -1.61 9.39
CA HIS A 92 13.42 -1.07 8.07
C HIS A 92 12.54 -1.66 6.95
N TRP A 93 12.32 -2.97 6.94
CA TRP A 93 11.48 -3.64 5.94
C TRP A 93 10.01 -3.18 5.97
N VAL A 94 9.47 -2.89 7.15
CA VAL A 94 8.12 -2.27 7.28
C VAL A 94 8.08 -0.92 6.57
N GLU A 95 9.10 -0.08 6.76
CA GLU A 95 9.15 1.23 6.12
C GLU A 95 9.35 1.15 4.60
N VAL A 96 10.14 0.18 4.12
CA VAL A 96 10.26 -0.11 2.68
C VAL A 96 8.90 -0.55 2.10
N ALA A 97 8.21 -1.48 2.76
CA ALA A 97 6.90 -1.96 2.31
C ALA A 97 5.84 -0.85 2.34
N ARG A 98 5.89 0.04 3.35
CA ARG A 98 5.01 1.21 3.46
C ARG A 98 5.18 2.15 2.27
N LYS A 99 6.44 2.46 1.91
CA LYS A 99 6.74 3.28 0.72
C LYS A 99 6.25 2.60 -0.56
N GLY A 100 6.48 1.29 -0.70
CA GLY A 100 5.99 0.53 -1.85
C GLY A 100 4.47 0.55 -2.00
N LEU A 101 3.72 0.49 -0.90
CA LEU A 101 2.27 0.63 -0.91
C LEU A 101 1.85 2.04 -1.35
N LEU A 102 2.46 3.08 -0.79
CA LEU A 102 2.18 4.48 -1.15
C LEU A 102 2.40 4.73 -2.65
N ASP A 103 3.51 4.26 -3.21
CA ASP A 103 3.80 4.41 -4.63
C ASP A 103 2.75 3.70 -5.51
N ALA A 104 2.30 2.52 -5.10
CA ALA A 104 1.25 1.78 -5.78
C ALA A 104 -0.10 2.51 -5.72
N ASP A 105 -0.45 3.09 -4.57
CA ASP A 105 -1.65 3.91 -4.40
C ASP A 105 -1.64 5.15 -5.30
N ILE A 106 -0.52 5.89 -5.32
CA ILE A 106 -0.34 7.04 -6.19
C ILE A 106 -0.51 6.64 -7.66
N ARG A 107 0.04 5.48 -8.06
CA ARG A 107 -0.07 4.98 -9.43
C ARG A 107 -1.53 4.69 -9.81
N VAL A 108 -2.29 4.02 -8.94
CA VAL A 108 -3.71 3.74 -9.16
C VAL A 108 -4.51 5.05 -9.26
N ALA A 109 -4.30 5.99 -8.33
CA ALA A 109 -4.98 7.27 -8.32
C ALA A 109 -4.71 8.07 -9.61
N THR A 110 -3.45 8.12 -10.04
CA THR A 110 -3.03 8.81 -11.27
C THR A 110 -3.70 8.21 -12.50
N LEU A 111 -3.72 6.88 -12.64
CA LEU A 111 -4.36 6.21 -13.78
C LEU A 111 -5.88 6.44 -13.80
N ARG A 112 -6.54 6.41 -12.64
CA ARG A 112 -7.97 6.74 -12.52
C ARG A 112 -8.25 8.18 -12.93
N GLN A 113 -7.39 9.13 -12.52
CA GLN A 113 -7.53 10.52 -12.93
C GLN A 113 -7.41 10.69 -14.45
N VAL A 114 -6.44 10.02 -15.06
CA VAL A 114 -6.25 10.03 -16.53
C VAL A 114 -7.47 9.45 -17.24
N LEU A 115 -8.01 8.33 -16.76
CA LEU A 115 -9.22 7.73 -17.32
C LEU A 115 -10.42 8.69 -17.26
N THR A 116 -10.67 9.30 -16.09
CA THR A 116 -11.74 10.29 -15.90
C THR A 116 -11.59 11.47 -16.86
N ASN A 117 -10.37 12.00 -17.03
CA ASN A 117 -10.12 13.08 -17.96
C ASN A 117 -10.42 12.67 -19.41
N LYS A 118 -10.02 11.46 -19.81
CA LYS A 118 -10.28 10.94 -21.17
C LYS A 118 -11.76 10.67 -21.44
N GLN A 119 -12.51 10.23 -20.43
CA GLN A 119 -13.97 10.08 -20.53
C GLN A 119 -14.62 11.45 -20.75
N LYS A 120 -14.28 12.46 -19.94
CA LYS A 120 -14.79 13.83 -20.11
C LYS A 120 -14.48 14.42 -21.48
N GLU A 121 -13.29 14.17 -22.03
CA GLU A 121 -12.94 14.59 -23.39
C GLU A 121 -13.80 13.91 -24.45
N ALA A 122 -14.04 12.60 -24.32
CA ALA A 122 -14.88 11.84 -25.24
C ALA A 122 -16.34 12.33 -25.20
N ASP A 123 -16.89 12.56 -24.01
CA ASP A 123 -18.27 13.04 -23.81
C ASP A 123 -18.44 14.44 -24.41
N ARG A 124 -17.47 15.34 -24.19
CA ARG A 124 -17.49 16.69 -24.81
C ARG A 124 -17.50 16.61 -26.34
N LEU A 125 -16.71 15.71 -26.92
CA LEU A 125 -16.67 15.53 -28.37
C LEU A 125 -17.99 14.94 -28.89
N HIS A 126 -18.58 14.00 -28.16
CA HIS A 126 -19.86 13.41 -28.50
C HIS A 126 -20.99 14.44 -28.47
N ASN A 127 -21.13 15.19 -27.37
CA ASN A 127 -22.14 16.24 -27.23
C ASN A 127 -22.01 17.31 -28.33
N ARG A 128 -20.78 17.69 -28.70
CA ARG A 128 -20.55 18.63 -29.82
C ARG A 128 -21.01 18.06 -31.17
N ARG A 129 -20.91 16.75 -31.39
CA ARG A 129 -21.39 16.11 -32.62
C ARG A 129 -22.91 16.03 -32.65
N GLU A 130 -23.53 15.65 -31.54
CA GLU A 130 -24.99 15.60 -31.42
C GLU A 130 -25.63 16.98 -31.59
N GLN A 131 -25.05 18.02 -30.97
CA GLN A 131 -25.52 19.39 -31.14
C GLN A 131 -25.47 19.84 -32.61
N LYS A 132 -24.35 19.59 -33.31
CA LYS A 132 -24.24 19.90 -34.74
C LYS A 132 -25.30 19.20 -35.58
N GLN A 133 -25.53 17.91 -35.35
CA GLN A 133 -26.56 17.16 -36.07
C GLN A 133 -27.97 17.69 -35.80
N MET A 134 -28.25 18.08 -34.56
CA MET A 134 -29.52 18.69 -34.18
C MET A 134 -29.72 20.06 -34.84
N ASP A 135 -28.68 20.89 -34.87
CA ASP A 135 -28.70 22.21 -35.52
C ASP A 135 -28.92 22.08 -37.04
N GLU A 136 -28.25 21.13 -37.70
CA GLU A 136 -28.44 20.81 -39.12
C GLU A 136 -29.88 20.35 -39.41
N PHE A 137 -30.44 19.49 -38.57
CA PHE A 137 -31.81 19.01 -38.73
C PHE A 137 -32.84 20.12 -38.52
N ALA A 138 -32.60 21.02 -37.56
CA ALA A 138 -33.42 22.21 -37.33
C ALA A 138 -33.36 23.16 -38.53
N ALA A 139 -32.17 23.45 -39.06
CA ALA A 139 -31.99 24.30 -40.24
C ALA A 139 -32.72 23.75 -41.47
N LEU A 140 -32.65 22.44 -41.72
CA LEU A 140 -33.38 21.79 -42.81
C LEU A 140 -34.90 21.89 -42.65
N ARG A 141 -35.42 21.76 -41.42
CA ARG A 141 -36.85 21.93 -41.14
C ARG A 141 -37.29 23.38 -41.32
N PHE A 142 -36.51 24.34 -40.81
CA PHE A 142 -36.78 25.76 -40.97
C PHE A 142 -36.76 26.17 -42.45
N GLY A 143 -35.79 25.70 -43.23
CA GLY A 143 -35.75 25.94 -44.67
C GLY A 143 -36.99 25.43 -45.39
N LYS A 144 -37.43 24.19 -45.10
CA LYS A 144 -38.66 23.62 -45.67
C LYS A 144 -39.94 24.32 -45.22
N SER A 145 -40.00 24.83 -43.99
CA SER A 145 -41.17 25.61 -43.53
C SER A 145 -41.24 26.99 -44.16
N ILE A 146 -40.08 27.64 -44.39
CA ILE A 146 -40.00 28.90 -45.13
C ILE A 146 -40.44 28.68 -46.58
N ASP A 147 -39.93 27.65 -47.26
CA ASP A 147 -40.35 27.32 -48.62
C ASP A 147 -41.86 27.07 -48.74
N ARG A 148 -42.48 26.43 -47.74
CA ARG A 148 -43.95 26.27 -47.71
C ARG A 148 -44.71 27.56 -47.45
N GLN A 149 -44.21 28.45 -46.59
CA GLN A 149 -44.88 29.71 -46.28
C GLN A 149 -44.80 30.74 -47.41
N PHE A 150 -43.76 30.69 -48.24
CA PHE A 150 -43.55 31.62 -49.36
C PHE A 150 -43.85 31.01 -50.74
N GLY A 151 -44.10 29.69 -50.82
CA GLY A 151 -44.37 28.97 -52.06
C GLY A 151 -45.85 28.81 -52.45
N GLU A 152 -46.82 29.17 -51.59
CA GLU A 152 -48.27 29.13 -51.91
C GLU A 152 -48.81 30.46 -52.50
N GLY A 153 -47.91 31.36 -52.94
CA GLY A 153 -48.26 32.66 -53.48
C GLY A 153 -47.85 32.89 -54.94
N ILE A 154 -48.16 31.97 -55.86
CA ILE A 154 -48.27 32.22 -57.32
C ILE A 154 -49.40 31.34 -57.87
#